data_AF-A0A951X7L3-F1
#
_entry.id   AF-A0A951X7L3-F1
#
_cell.length_a   1.000
_cell.length_b   1.000
_cell.length_c   1.000
_cell.angle_alpha   90.00
_cell.angle_beta   90.00
_cell.angle_gamma   90.00
#
_symmetry.space_group_name_H-M   'P 1'
#
loop_
_entity.id
_entity.type
_entity.pdbx_description
1 polymer ?
#
loop_
_entity_poly.entity_id
_entity_poly.type
_entity_poly.pdbx_seq_one_letter_code
_entity_poly.pdbx_strand_id
1 'polypeptide(L)' 'MNNHTEPQMRTVVRKMLKMIGVLIIWAMITIFFGLNLEWALILGSFNGFNWAFYSWFVISFSGVLYYFYRVWFK' A
#
# COMPACT_ATOMS: atom_id res chain seq x y z
N MET A 1 33.61 18.88 2.67
CA MET A 1 32.67 17.76 2.39
C MET A 1 31.61 17.79 3.50
N ASN A 2 30.36 18.10 3.17
CA ASN A 2 29.32 18.44 4.17
C ASN A 2 28.84 17.21 4.95
N ASN A 3 29.29 17.08 6.20
CA ASN A 3 28.87 16.03 7.14
C ASN A 3 27.38 16.12 7.58
N HIS A 4 26.62 17.11 7.10
CA HIS A 4 25.20 17.30 7.40
C HIS A 4 24.25 16.68 6.35
N THR A 5 24.73 16.38 5.14
CA THR A 5 23.88 15.81 4.07
C THR A 5 23.62 14.31 4.27
N GLU A 6 24.60 13.58 4.80
CA GLU A 6 24.49 12.15 5.10
C GLU A 6 23.34 11.77 6.07
N PRO A 7 23.16 12.42 7.24
CA PRO A 7 22.10 12.04 8.17
C PRO A 7 20.69 12.30 7.64
N GLN A 8 20.50 13.36 6.84
CA GLN A 8 19.22 13.64 6.19
C GLN A 8 18.90 12.60 5.11
N MET A 9 19.87 12.27 4.24
CA MET A 9 19.68 11.22 3.23
C MET A 9 19.36 9.86 3.87
N ARG A 10 20.08 9.46 4.93
CA ARG A 10 19.79 8.19 5.64
C ARG A 10 18.36 8.16 6.20
N THR A 11 17.86 9.29 6.68
CA THR A 11 16.50 9.40 7.21
C THR A 11 15.46 9.25 6.10
N VAL A 12 15.66 9.94 4.96
CA VAL A 12 14.77 9.85 3.80
C VAL A 12 14.74 8.43 3.23
N VAL A 13 15.91 7.82 3.02
CA VAL A 13 16.00 6.43 2.53
C VAL A 13 15.29 5.46 3.47
N ARG A 14 15.47 5.61 4.79
CA ARG A 14 14.77 4.77 5.77
C ARG A 14 13.25 4.95 5.71
N LYS A 15 12.75 6.18 5.55
CA LYS A 15 11.32 6.45 5.36
C LYS A 15 10.79 5.78 4.08
N MET A 16 11.52 5.92 2.97
CA MET A 16 11.18 5.28 1.69
C MET A 16 11.14 3.76 1.80
N LEU A 17 12.15 3.13 2.39
CA LEU A 17 12.19 1.67 2.58
C LEU A 17 11.01 1.16 3.40
N LYS A 18 10.60 1.89 4.45
CA LYS A 18 9.41 1.55 5.23
C LYS A 18 8.14 1.63 4.40
N MET A 19 7.98 2.70 3.61
CA MET A 19 6.80 2.88 2.75
C MET A 19 6.74 1.80 1.67
N ILE A 20 7.86 1.50 1.02
CA ILE A 20 7.96 0.42 0.02
C ILE A 20 7.59 -0.93 0.66
N GLY A 21 8.11 -1.25 1.85
CA GLY A 21 7.77 -2.49 2.54
C GLY A 21 6.27 -2.64 2.80
N VAL A 22 5.61 -1.58 3.28
CA VAL A 22 4.16 -1.57 3.48
C VAL A 22 3.41 -1.72 2.16
N LEU A 23 3.85 -1.03 1.11
CA LEU A 23 3.25 -1.11 -0.22
C LEU A 23 3.33 -2.55 -0.78
N ILE A 24 4.49 -3.21 -0.65
CA ILE A 24 4.69 -4.58 -1.12
C ILE A 24 3.74 -5.53 -0.40
N ILE A 25 3.65 -5.45 0.93
CA ILE A 25 2.75 -6.31 1.70
C ILE A 25 1.29 -6.08 1.28
N TRP A 26 0.88 -4.83 1.18
CA TRP A 26 -0.48 -4.48 0.74
C TRP A 26 -0.78 -4.97 -0.68
N ALA A 27 0.18 -4.82 -1.61
CA ALA A 27 0.06 -5.28 -2.98
C ALA A 27 -0.03 -6.82 -3.05
N MET A 28 0.78 -7.55 -2.27
CA MET A 28 0.71 -9.02 -2.21
C MET A 28 -0.66 -9.51 -1.77
N ILE A 29 -1.23 -8.91 -0.72
CA ILE A 29 -2.58 -9.24 -0.25
C ILE A 29 -3.60 -8.92 -1.35
N THR A 30 -3.50 -7.74 -1.97
CA THR A 30 -4.42 -7.30 -3.01
C THR A 30 -4.37 -8.22 -4.24
N ILE A 31 -3.19 -8.60 -4.69
CA ILE A 31 -3.00 -9.54 -5.81
C ILE A 31 -3.56 -10.91 -5.45
N PHE A 32 -3.31 -11.38 -4.22
CA PHE A 32 -3.81 -12.68 -3.77
C PHE A 32 -5.34 -12.73 -3.78
N PHE A 33 -6.02 -11.79 -3.12
CA PHE A 33 -7.48 -11.78 -3.09
C PHE A 33 -8.10 -11.38 -4.44
N GLY A 34 -7.50 -10.42 -5.12
CA GLY A 34 -8.05 -9.89 -6.37
C GLY A 34 -7.92 -10.84 -7.54
N LEU A 35 -6.73 -11.43 -7.72
CA LEU A 35 -6.41 -12.27 -8.87
C LEU A 35 -6.48 -13.76 -8.53
N ASN A 36 -5.76 -14.25 -7.51
CA ASN A 36 -5.73 -15.70 -7.23
C ASN A 36 -7.08 -16.25 -6.76
N LEU A 37 -7.85 -15.45 -6.02
CA LEU A 37 -9.23 -15.79 -5.64
C LEU A 37 -10.27 -15.20 -6.58
N GLU A 38 -9.84 -14.44 -7.60
CA GLU A 38 -10.70 -13.82 -8.61
C GLU A 38 -11.71 -12.81 -8.07
N TRP A 39 -11.56 -12.29 -6.84
CA TRP A 39 -12.53 -11.36 -6.26
C TRP A 39 -12.51 -9.98 -6.93
N ALA A 40 -11.45 -9.65 -7.67
CA ALA A 40 -11.40 -8.44 -8.51
C ALA A 40 -11.99 -8.67 -9.90
N LEU A 41 -12.23 -9.91 -10.32
CA LEU A 41 -12.76 -10.22 -11.65
C LEU A 41 -14.28 -10.24 -11.60
N ILE A 42 -14.90 -9.47 -12.50
CA ILE A 42 -16.35 -9.44 -12.66
C ILE A 42 -16.71 -10.39 -13.81
N LEU A 43 -16.93 -11.65 -13.47
CA LEU A 43 -17.33 -12.69 -14.43
C LEU A 43 -18.86 -12.73 -14.51
N GLY A 44 -19.41 -12.01 -15.48
CA GLY A 44 -20.85 -11.93 -15.75
C GLY A 44 -21.58 -10.87 -14.94
N SER A 45 -21.71 -11.05 -13.62
CA SER A 45 -22.40 -10.10 -12.75
C SER A 45 -21.60 -9.78 -11.49
N PHE A 46 -21.76 -8.56 -10.99
CA PHE A 46 -21.08 -8.11 -9.78
C PHE A 46 -21.65 -8.81 -8.56
N ASN A 47 -20.82 -9.53 -7.81
CA ASN A 47 -21.24 -10.35 -6.69
C ASN A 47 -20.76 -9.79 -5.33
N GLY A 48 -21.10 -10.51 -4.25
CA GLY A 48 -20.70 -10.12 -2.89
C GLY A 48 -19.19 -10.12 -2.64
N PHE A 49 -18.43 -11.01 -3.27
CA PHE A 49 -16.97 -11.04 -3.16
C PHE A 49 -16.33 -9.84 -3.83
N ASN A 50 -16.85 -9.42 -4.99
CA ASN A 50 -16.42 -8.18 -5.62
C ASN A 50 -16.67 -6.99 -4.69
N TRP A 51 -17.89 -6.87 -4.13
CA TRP A 51 -18.22 -5.81 -3.16
C TRP A 51 -17.25 -5.78 -1.97
N ALA A 52 -16.98 -6.95 -1.38
CA ALA A 52 -16.07 -7.07 -0.25
C ALA A 52 -14.65 -6.65 -0.64
N PHE A 53 -14.15 -7.14 -1.78
CA PHE A 53 -12.81 -6.83 -2.27
C PHE A 53 -12.63 -5.34 -2.54
N TYR A 54 -13.53 -4.71 -3.31
CA TYR A 54 -13.40 -3.30 -3.64
C TYR A 54 -13.61 -2.37 -2.43
N SER A 55 -14.52 -2.72 -1.51
CA SER A 55 -14.68 -1.96 -0.27
C SER A 55 -13.42 -2.04 0.59
N TRP A 56 -12.89 -3.24 0.78
CA TRP A 56 -11.63 -3.45 1.50
C TRP A 56 -10.46 -2.75 0.80
N PHE A 57 -10.39 -2.78 -0.53
CA PHE A 57 -9.34 -2.12 -1.31
C PHE A 57 -9.34 -0.62 -1.05
N VAL A 58 -10.50 0.06 -1.17
CA VAL A 58 -10.57 1.51 -0.96
C VAL A 58 -10.20 1.89 0.48
N ILE A 59 -10.71 1.16 1.47
CA ILE A 59 -10.43 1.41 2.89
C ILE A 59 -8.94 1.18 3.19
N SER A 60 -8.41 0.03 2.78
CA SER A 60 -7.01 -0.33 3.05
C SER A 60 -6.03 0.59 2.31
N PHE A 61 -6.32 0.95 1.06
CA PHE A 61 -5.51 1.89 0.28
C PHE A 61 -5.49 3.27 0.92
N SER A 62 -6.64 3.77 1.36
CA SER A 62 -6.73 5.02 2.12
C SER A 62 -5.89 4.96 3.40
N GLY A 63 -5.88 3.82 4.09
CA GLY A 63 -5.00 3.56 5.24
C GLY A 63 -3.51 3.61 4.89
N VAL A 64 -3.10 3.04 3.75
CA VAL A 64 -1.72 3.10 3.26
C VAL A 64 -1.31 4.54 2.94
N LEU A 65 -2.16 5.30 2.24
CA LEU A 65 -1.92 6.71 1.94
C LEU A 65 -1.78 7.54 3.22
N TYR A 66 -2.67 7.33 4.19
CA TYR A 66 -2.59 7.99 5.49
C TYR A 66 -1.31 7.63 6.24
N TYR A 67 -0.89 6.36 6.20
CA TYR A 67 0.37 5.93 6.77
C TYR A 67 1.57 6.62 6.11
N PHE A 68 1.59 6.75 4.78
CA PHE A 68 2.66 7.44 4.05
C PHE A 68 2.71 8.92 4.40
N TYR A 69 1.54 9.58 4.44
CA TYR A 69 1.42 10.96 4.90
C TYR A 69 2.03 11.12 6.31
N ARG A 70 1.67 10.23 7.24
CA ARG A 70 2.21 10.23 8.61
C ARG A 70 3.72 10.01 8.63
N VAL A 71 4.26 9.08 7.84
CA VAL A 71 5.71 8.83 7.78
C VAL A 71 6.45 10.02 7.18
N TRP A 72 5.84 10.74 6.24
CA TRP A 72 6.50 11.85 5.55
C TRP A 72 6.53 13.12 6.40
N PHE A 73 5.39 13.50 6.98
CA PHE A 73 5.22 14.77 7.69
C PHE A 73 5.41 14.68 9.22
N LYS A 74 5.53 13.47 9.76
CA LYS A 74 5.91 13.23 11.15
C LYS A 74 7.35 12.72 11.25
#